data_AF-A0A1Y2H477-F1
#
_entry.id   AF-A0A1Y2H477-F1
#
_cell.length_a   1.000
_cell.length_b   1.000
_cell.length_c   1.000
_cell.angle_alpha   90.00
_cell.angle_beta   90.00
_cell.angle_gamma   90.00
#
_symmetry.space_group_name_H-M   'P 1'
#
loop_
_entity.id
_entity.type
_entity.pdbx_description
1 polymer ?
#
loop_
_entity_poly.entity_id
_entity_poly.type
_entity_poly.pdbx_seq_one_letter_code
_entity_poly.pdbx_strand_id
1 'polypeptide(L)'
;GSVPSWAKSLFKANPVSYILEDSTVDPVGRRMLTRTRNMDHRRFLLIEETQEIVPHPSKEGVTRVVTTARVSSGLGWGLTAKLEKFGVGRFAENLARSRQGLLHVLEKV
;
A
#
# COMPACT_ATOMS: atom_id res chain seq x y z
N GLY A 1 12.86 -3.66 -0.13
CA GLY A 1 12.50 -2.52 -1.00
C GLY A 1 13.72 -1.65 -1.26
N SER A 2 13.68 -0.71 -2.22
CA SER A 2 14.83 0.18 -2.47
C SER A 2 14.70 1.52 -1.74
N VAL A 3 15.62 1.83 -0.84
CA VAL A 3 15.76 3.16 -0.23
C VAL A 3 16.25 4.17 -1.28
N PRO A 4 15.75 5.41 -1.32
CA PRO A 4 16.23 6.41 -2.26
C PRO A 4 17.72 6.69 -2.04
N SER A 5 18.47 6.94 -3.12
CA SER A 5 19.93 7.07 -3.09
C SER A 5 20.44 8.06 -2.05
N TRP A 6 19.78 9.22 -1.93
CA TRP A 6 20.12 10.28 -0.98
C TRP A 6 19.96 9.86 0.49
N ALA A 7 19.17 8.82 0.77
CA ALA A 7 18.91 8.36 2.12
C ALA A 7 19.71 7.10 2.49
N LYS A 8 20.39 6.44 1.55
CA LYS A 8 21.09 5.17 1.81
C LYS A 8 22.04 5.18 3.02
N SER A 9 22.73 6.30 3.28
CA SER A 9 23.64 6.43 4.44
C SER A 9 22.90 6.59 5.78
N LEU A 10 21.69 7.17 5.76
CA LEU A 10 20.80 7.27 6.93
C LEU A 10 20.16 5.91 7.26
N PHE A 11 19.94 5.10 6.22
CA PHE A 11 19.38 3.77 6.31
C PHE A 11 20.52 2.74 6.28
N LYS A 12 21.30 2.64 7.37
CA LYS A 12 22.07 1.41 7.68
C LYS A 12 21.14 0.26 8.10
N ALA A 13 19.92 0.24 7.57
CA ALA A 13 18.83 -0.58 8.02
C ALA A 13 18.69 -1.80 7.12
N ASN A 14 18.22 -2.90 7.72
CA ASN A 14 17.95 -4.17 7.06
C ASN A 14 17.19 -3.94 5.72
N PRO A 15 17.67 -4.50 4.58
CA PRO A 15 17.01 -4.33 3.27
C PRO A 15 15.64 -5.03 3.19
N VAL A 16 15.35 -5.90 4.15
CA VAL A 16 14.07 -6.59 4.30
C VAL A 16 13.05 -5.62 4.93
N SER A 17 11.82 -5.71 4.45
CA SER A 17 10.66 -5.02 5.02
C SER A 17 9.58 -6.05 5.32
N TYR A 18 9.01 -5.98 6.51
CA TYR A 18 7.91 -6.84 6.91
C TYR A 18 6.59 -6.08 6.75
N ILE A 19 5.66 -6.66 5.99
CA ILE A 19 4.32 -6.10 5.76
C ILE A 19 3.31 -6.99 6.47
N LEU A 20 2.44 -6.39 7.27
CA LEU A 20 1.26 -7.06 7.80
C LEU A 20 0.09 -6.74 6.88
N GLU A 21 -0.65 -7.78 6.49
CA GLU A 21 -1.92 -7.68 5.80
C GLU A 21 -3.02 -8.31 6.66
N ASP A 22 -4.04 -7.53 6.97
CA ASP A 22 -5.26 -7.98 7.63
C ASP A 22 -6.42 -7.88 6.64
N SER A 23 -7.11 -9.00 6.37
CA SER A 23 -8.27 -9.03 5.46
C SER A 23 -9.52 -9.56 6.16
N THR A 24 -10.66 -8.95 5.88
CA THR A 24 -11.97 -9.42 6.34
C THR A 24 -12.90 -9.60 5.15
N VAL A 25 -13.59 -10.74 5.08
CA VAL A 25 -14.55 -11.04 4.02
C VAL A 25 -15.93 -11.21 4.65
N ASP A 26 -16.88 -10.40 4.20
CA ASP A 26 -18.30 -10.53 4.49
C ASP A 26 -19.00 -11.10 3.23
N PRO A 27 -19.29 -12.42 3.21
CA PRO A 27 -19.93 -13.05 2.06
C PRO A 27 -21.41 -12.63 1.90
N VAL A 28 -22.08 -12.24 2.98
CA VAL A 28 -23.49 -11.83 2.95
C VAL A 28 -23.61 -10.41 2.40
N GLY A 29 -22.81 -9.48 2.93
CA GLY A 29 -22.71 -8.11 2.44
C GLY A 29 -21.94 -7.96 1.12
N ARG A 30 -21.32 -9.05 0.62
CA ARG A 30 -20.44 -9.08 -0.56
C ARG A 30 -19.36 -8.00 -0.48
N ARG A 31 -18.66 -7.94 0.64
CA ARG A 31 -17.63 -6.93 0.91
C ARG A 31 -16.36 -7.59 1.39
N MET A 32 -15.23 -7.18 0.81
CA MET A 32 -13.91 -7.51 1.33
C MET A 32 -13.18 -6.22 1.69
N LEU A 33 -12.56 -6.22 2.87
CA LEU A 33 -11.76 -5.11 3.36
C LEU A 33 -10.36 -5.61 3.65
N THR A 34 -9.35 -5.02 3.00
CA THR A 34 -7.94 -5.30 3.28
C THR A 34 -7.29 -4.09 3.93
N ARG A 35 -6.37 -4.34 4.86
CA ARG A 35 -5.51 -3.33 5.46
C ARG A 35 -4.08 -3.82 5.43
N THR A 36 -3.20 -3.05 4.82
CA THR A 36 -1.78 -3.39 4.70
C THR A 36 -0.92 -2.29 5.32
N ARG A 37 0.13 -2.68 6.04
CA ARG A 37 1.08 -1.73 6.61
C ARG A 37 2.46 -2.33 6.83
N ASN A 38 3.51 -1.52 6.73
CA ASN A 38 4.84 -1.94 7.14
C ASN A 38 4.96 -2.00 8.67
N MET A 39 5.50 -3.11 9.18
CA MET A 39 5.75 -3.33 10.62
C MET A 39 7.08 -2.72 11.07
N ASP A 40 8.06 -2.69 10.18
CA ASP A 40 9.40 -2.16 10.40
C ASP A 40 9.62 -0.81 9.72
N HIS A 41 10.74 -0.14 10.02
CA HIS A 41 11.12 1.17 9.46
C HIS A 41 10.10 2.31 9.64
N ARG A 42 9.09 2.14 10.51
CA ARG A 42 7.96 3.07 10.71
C ARG A 42 8.36 4.49 11.12
N ARG A 43 9.52 4.66 11.76
CA ARG A 43 10.07 6.00 12.08
C ARG A 43 10.45 6.78 10.83
N PHE A 44 10.91 6.09 9.80
CA PHE A 44 11.29 6.72 8.53
C PHE A 44 10.08 6.96 7.65
N LEU A 45 9.28 5.92 7.44
CA LEU A 45 8.10 5.98 6.61
C LEU A 45 7.14 4.89 7.08
N LEU A 46 5.91 5.29 7.39
CA LEU A 46 4.78 4.42 7.61
C LEU A 46 3.83 4.59 6.42
N ILE A 47 3.55 3.49 5.76
CA ILE A 47 2.56 3.38 4.70
C ILE A 47 1.46 2.47 5.24
N GLU A 48 0.25 3.02 5.34
CA GLU A 48 -0.95 2.29 5.70
C GLU A 48 -1.91 2.37 4.53
N GLU A 49 -2.24 1.23 3.93
CA GLU A 49 -3.20 1.11 2.84
C GLU A 49 -4.45 0.39 3.33
N THR A 50 -5.60 0.82 2.81
CA THR A 50 -6.89 0.16 3.01
C THR A 50 -7.57 0.03 1.66
N GLN A 51 -8.00 -1.18 1.31
CA GLN A 51 -8.79 -1.42 0.12
C GLN A 51 -10.16 -1.95 0.48
N GLU A 52 -11.19 -1.27 -0.01
CA GLU A 52 -12.57 -1.72 0.04
C GLU A 52 -12.97 -2.28 -1.32
N ILE A 53 -13.35 -3.55 -1.33
CA ILE A 53 -13.72 -4.32 -2.52
C ILE A 53 -15.20 -4.68 -2.38
N VAL A 54 -16.02 -4.14 -3.29
CA VAL A 54 -17.48 -4.29 -3.28
C VAL A 54 -18.01 -4.39 -4.72
N PRO A 55 -19.20 -4.96 -4.94
CA PRO A 55 -19.90 -4.84 -6.22
C PRO A 55 -20.02 -3.38 -6.66
N HIS A 56 -19.90 -3.14 -7.97
CA HIS A 56 -20.09 -1.81 -8.53
C HIS A 56 -21.57 -1.41 -8.39
N PRO A 57 -21.88 -0.21 -7.87
CA PRO A 57 -23.26 0.15 -7.51
C PRO A 57 -24.22 0.22 -8.70
N SER A 58 -23.70 0.43 -9.91
CA SER A 58 -24.49 0.59 -11.14
C SER A 58 -24.11 -0.35 -12.29
N LYS A 59 -23.15 -1.27 -12.10
CA LYS A 59 -22.68 -2.17 -13.16
C LYS A 59 -22.67 -3.60 -12.64
N GLU A 60 -23.61 -4.40 -13.10
CA GLU A 60 -23.70 -5.81 -12.72
C GLU A 60 -22.46 -6.59 -13.18
N GLY A 61 -22.02 -7.55 -12.38
CA GLY A 61 -20.82 -8.35 -12.64
C GLY A 61 -19.48 -7.61 -12.48
N VAL A 62 -19.49 -6.29 -12.23
CA VAL A 62 -18.28 -5.49 -12.04
C VAL A 62 -17.99 -5.34 -10.55
N THR A 63 -16.72 -5.52 -10.17
CA THR A 63 -16.24 -5.24 -8.80
C THR A 63 -15.55 -3.88 -8.77
N ARG A 64 -15.94 -3.02 -7.82
CA ARG A 64 -15.30 -1.75 -7.53
C ARG A 64 -14.31 -1.93 -6.39
N VAL A 65 -13.07 -1.50 -6.62
CA VAL A 65 -12.02 -1.46 -5.60
C VAL A 65 -11.69 0.00 -5.30
N VAL A 66 -11.87 0.42 -4.06
CA VAL A 66 -11.47 1.74 -3.56
C VAL A 66 -10.25 1.58 -2.68
N THR A 67 -9.12 2.17 -3.09
CA THR A 67 -7.88 2.14 -2.31
C THR A 67 -7.62 3.51 -1.70
N THR A 68 -7.40 3.54 -0.39
CA THR A 68 -6.94 4.72 0.35
C THR A 68 -5.59 4.41 0.98
N ALA A 69 -4.65 5.34 0.93
CA ALA A 69 -3.37 5.19 1.59
C ALA A 69 -3.00 6.43 2.41
N ARG A 70 -2.40 6.18 3.56
CA ARG A 70 -1.77 7.18 4.41
C ARG A 70 -0.27 6.92 4.37
N VAL A 71 0.47 7.92 3.91
CA VAL A 71 1.94 7.93 3.95
C VAL A 71 2.35 8.98 4.97
N SER A 72 3.10 8.57 5.99
CA SER A 72 3.57 9.48 7.03
C SER A 72 5.02 9.18 7.39
N SER A 73 5.77 10.23 7.73
CA SER A 73 7.13 10.09 8.22
C SER A 73 7.25 10.64 9.64
N GLY A 74 7.77 9.82 10.55
CA GLY A 74 8.12 10.27 11.90
C GLY A 74 9.53 10.87 12.00
N LEU A 75 10.23 11.00 10.86
CA LEU A 75 11.60 11.47 10.84
C LEU A 75 11.61 12.99 10.94
N GLY A 76 12.15 13.51 12.04
CA GLY A 76 12.48 14.93 12.18
C GLY A 76 13.63 15.35 11.27
N TRP A 77 14.07 16.61 11.39
CA TRP A 77 15.22 17.20 10.65
C TRP A 77 14.91 17.76 9.25
N GLY A 78 13.65 18.14 8.97
CA GLY A 78 13.27 18.77 7.70
C GLY A 78 13.22 17.82 6.50
N LEU A 79 13.37 16.51 6.74
CA LEU A 79 13.32 15.47 5.69
C LEU A 79 11.92 14.87 5.51
N THR A 80 10.97 15.17 6.41
CA THR A 80 9.60 14.62 6.44
C THR A 80 8.91 14.73 5.09
N ALA A 81 8.78 15.95 4.56
CA ALA A 81 8.12 16.19 3.27
C ALA A 81 8.79 15.48 2.09
N LYS A 82 10.12 15.34 2.11
CA LYS A 82 10.89 14.65 1.07
C LYS A 82 10.64 13.15 1.12
N LEU A 83 10.58 12.56 2.32
CA LEU A 83 10.27 11.14 2.54
C LEU A 83 8.83 10.81 2.18
N GLU A 84 7.88 11.65 2.58
CA GLU A 84 6.46 11.49 2.26
C GLU A 84 6.23 11.57 0.75
N LYS A 85 6.81 12.57 0.07
CA LYS A 85 6.73 12.68 -1.39
C LYS A 85 7.32 11.44 -2.09
N PHE A 86 8.45 10.93 -1.60
CA PHE A 86 9.03 9.68 -2.11
C PHE A 86 8.09 8.49 -1.89
N GLY A 87 7.52 8.38 -0.68
CA GLY A 87 6.58 7.33 -0.31
C GLY A 87 5.31 7.32 -1.15
N VAL A 88 4.71 8.49 -1.39
CA VAL A 88 3.53 8.64 -2.25
C VAL A 88 3.83 8.19 -3.69
N GLY A 89 4.97 8.60 -4.25
CA GLY A 89 5.37 8.18 -5.60
C GLY A 89 5.52 6.66 -5.71
N ARG A 90 6.21 6.04 -4.74
CA ARG A 90 6.37 4.58 -4.71
C ARG A 90 5.07 3.84 -4.46
N PHE A 91 4.20 4.38 -3.62
CA PHE A 91 2.87 3.82 -3.40
C PHE A 91 2.06 3.79 -4.70
N ALA A 92 2.02 4.90 -5.45
CA ALA A 92 1.31 4.95 -6.73
C ALA A 92 1.85 3.94 -7.75
N GLU A 93 3.18 3.80 -7.87
CA GLU A 93 3.81 2.77 -8.73
C GLU A 93 3.42 1.35 -8.30
N ASN A 94 3.44 1.07 -6.98
CA ASN A 94 3.09 -0.23 -6.44
C ASN A 94 1.61 -0.56 -6.64
N LEU A 95 0.72 0.43 -6.49
CA LEU A 95 -0.71 0.26 -6.69
C LEU A 95 -1.02 -0.12 -8.15
N ALA A 96 -0.35 0.53 -9.11
CA ALA A 96 -0.49 0.18 -10.53
C ALA A 96 -0.08 -1.27 -10.81
N ARG A 97 1.06 -1.71 -10.24
CA ARG A 97 1.54 -3.10 -10.37
C ARG A 97 0.62 -4.10 -9.67
N SER A 98 0.14 -3.77 -8.47
CA SER A 98 -0.80 -4.61 -7.71
C SER A 98 -2.07 -4.86 -8.51
N ARG A 99 -2.65 -3.80 -9.11
CA ARG A 99 -3.82 -3.92 -9.98
C ARG A 99 -3.55 -4.81 -11.20
N GLN A 100 -2.41 -4.65 -11.85
CA GLN A 100 -2.03 -5.51 -12.98
C GLN A 100 -1.86 -6.98 -12.56
N GLY A 101 -1.21 -7.22 -11.42
CA GLY A 101 -1.03 -8.57 -10.87
C GLY A 101 -2.36 -9.23 -10.53
N LEU A 102 -3.29 -8.49 -9.93
CA LEU A 102 -4.63 -8.99 -9.63
C LEU A 102 -5.39 -9.37 -10.90
N LEU A 103 -5.42 -8.48 -11.91
CA LEU A 103 -6.08 -8.76 -13.18
C LEU A 103 -5.50 -10.00 -13.87
N HIS A 104 -4.17 -10.12 -13.89
CA HIS A 104 -3.49 -11.30 -14.45
C HIS A 104 -3.81 -12.61 -13.74
N VAL A 105 -4.02 -12.58 -12.41
CA VAL A 105 -4.47 -13.77 -11.66
C VAL A 105 -5.94 -14.07 -11.96
N LEU A 106 -6.79 -13.06 -12.01
CA LEU A 106 -8.22 -13.23 -12.32
C LEU A 106 -8.46 -13.80 -13.72
N GLU A 107 -7.63 -13.45 -14.70
CA GLU A 107 -7.70 -14.02 -16.07
C GLU A 107 -7.37 -15.52 -16.12
N LYS A 108 -6.78 -16.08 -15.06
CA LYS A 108 -6.37 -17.49 -14.97
C LYS A 108 -7.30 -18.34 -14.12
N VAL A 109 -8.36 -17.75 -13.55
CA VAL A 109 -9.38 -18.44 -12.74
C VAL A 109 -10.65 -18.57 -13.58
#